data_AF-A0AA96TWJ2-F1
#
_entry.id   AF-A0AA96TWJ2-F1
#
_cell.length_a   1.000
_cell.length_b   1.000
_cell.length_c   1.000
_cell.angle_alpha   90.00
_cell.angle_beta   90.00
_cell.angle_gamma   90.00
#
_symmetry.space_group_name_H-M   'P 1'
#
loop_
_entity.id
_entity.type
_entity.pdbx_description
1 polymer ?
#
loop_
_entity_poly.entity_id
_entity_poly.type
_entity_poly.pdbx_seq_one_letter_code
_entity_poly.pdbx_strand_id
1 'polypeptide(L)'
;MKKIIYFFAIFTLVLSSCNPLEDINEQIDAQETSIVDNIVYTLTEDDYTEDVEDGGLGFRFPNFNSVDDVKAEVPAFLTNKYSILGNGSTALITYKLYAPKRTERSLIVYEVTRADYDAQGLRFPNFSNDSEIFDFLEAKYPTPDDRVLVSLTYDFFNGSVNELNDGFFFTEGEWVKVTGLTDDQYAAAGERFPNFSDEEEALSVLPIFLKENFKFSPKVKGDIEPFMYKLFVTDEDDVDGDGRTDDRTTYSYVTYFVYDGADWLPYDNTVEESIQFGHDGVTWVPDNTIAYTLTTEDYDLIANSELKDVTGYESAISNLARFGNINRTGSAEGDEPSGASSWNDLMVYRALAIVLNNLDPSADEDQKYLVSISVFNGSSATESFGLIKKSGEWVKQ
;
A
#
# COMPACT_ATOMS: atom_id res chain seq x y z
N MET A 1 -88.72 -59.11 11.86
CA MET A 1 -87.34 -58.99 12.38
C MET A 1 -86.45 -58.50 11.24
N LYS A 2 -85.79 -57.35 11.46
CA LYS A 2 -84.45 -56.91 10.99
C LYS A 2 -84.09 -56.97 9.49
N LYS A 3 -83.39 -56.02 8.86
CA LYS A 3 -82.87 -54.67 9.15
C LYS A 3 -82.25 -54.17 7.81
N ILE A 4 -82.50 -52.89 7.45
CA ILE A 4 -81.56 -51.82 6.97
C ILE A 4 -80.64 -52.19 5.75
N ILE A 5 -80.48 -51.42 4.66
CA ILE A 5 -79.64 -50.20 4.53
C ILE A 5 -79.73 -49.64 3.09
N TYR A 6 -79.86 -48.30 3.00
CA TYR A 6 -79.64 -47.41 1.86
C TYR A 6 -78.19 -47.46 1.36
N PHE A 7 -77.94 -47.36 0.04
CA PHE A 7 -76.62 -46.93 -0.46
C PHE A 7 -76.73 -45.69 -1.34
N PHE A 8 -76.15 -44.63 -0.79
CA PHE A 8 -75.98 -43.28 -1.32
C PHE A 8 -74.86 -43.28 -2.37
N ALA A 9 -75.03 -42.51 -3.44
CA ALA A 9 -73.97 -42.19 -4.39
C ALA A 9 -72.86 -41.39 -3.68
N ILE A 10 -71.60 -41.82 -3.80
CA ILE A 10 -70.43 -41.06 -3.34
C ILE A 10 -69.66 -40.62 -4.58
N PHE A 11 -69.69 -39.31 -4.82
CA PHE A 11 -68.87 -38.61 -5.78
C PHE A 11 -67.51 -38.34 -5.11
N THR A 12 -66.46 -39.03 -5.51
CA THR A 12 -65.09 -38.80 -5.02
C THR A 12 -64.49 -37.58 -5.73
N LEU A 13 -64.48 -36.45 -5.05
CA LEU A 13 -63.71 -35.27 -5.44
C LEU A 13 -62.27 -35.44 -4.94
N VAL A 14 -61.31 -35.63 -5.85
CA VAL A 14 -59.89 -35.63 -5.51
C VAL A 14 -59.45 -34.16 -5.46
N LEU A 15 -59.32 -33.62 -4.26
CA LEU A 15 -58.65 -32.34 -4.05
C LEU A 15 -57.16 -32.62 -3.89
N SER A 16 -56.40 -32.36 -4.95
CA SER A 16 -54.95 -32.17 -4.83
C SER A 16 -54.72 -30.92 -4.00
N SER A 17 -54.45 -31.08 -2.71
CA SER A 17 -53.92 -29.97 -1.91
C SER A 17 -52.52 -29.69 -2.42
N CYS A 18 -52.35 -28.65 -3.23
CA CYS A 18 -51.08 -27.94 -3.26
C CYS A 18 -50.77 -27.57 -1.80
N ASN A 19 -49.54 -27.80 -1.37
CA ASN A 19 -49.10 -27.53 -0.02
C ASN A 19 -48.35 -26.19 -0.05
N PRO A 20 -49.04 -25.03 -0.11
CA PRO A 20 -48.41 -23.73 -0.31
C PRO A 20 -47.42 -23.39 0.79
N LEU A 21 -47.53 -24.03 1.96
CA LEU A 21 -46.58 -23.87 3.06
C LEU A 21 -45.23 -24.51 2.74
N GLU A 22 -45.22 -25.64 2.01
CA GLU A 22 -44.00 -26.36 1.62
C GLU A 22 -43.28 -25.60 0.50
N ASP A 23 -44.01 -25.11 -0.51
CA ASP A 23 -43.44 -24.24 -1.55
C ASP A 23 -42.90 -22.91 -0.99
N ILE A 24 -43.58 -22.33 0.02
CA ILE A 24 -43.12 -21.10 0.70
C ILE A 24 -41.91 -21.40 1.59
N ASN A 25 -41.89 -22.52 2.30
CA ASN A 25 -40.74 -22.92 3.12
C ASN A 25 -39.53 -23.27 2.25
N GLU A 26 -39.70 -23.94 1.10
CA GLU A 26 -38.62 -24.16 0.13
C GLU A 26 -38.10 -22.85 -0.46
N GLN A 27 -38.95 -21.85 -0.71
CA GLN A 27 -38.52 -20.52 -1.15
C GLN A 27 -37.82 -19.69 -0.07
N ILE A 28 -38.16 -19.90 1.20
CA ILE A 28 -37.51 -19.26 2.36
C ILE A 28 -36.19 -19.98 2.69
N ASP A 29 -36.15 -21.31 2.66
CA ASP A 29 -34.95 -22.13 2.87
C ASP A 29 -33.96 -22.02 1.70
N ALA A 30 -34.44 -21.68 0.48
CA ALA A 30 -33.60 -21.39 -0.68
C ALA A 30 -33.05 -19.95 -0.69
N GLN A 31 -33.49 -19.06 0.21
CA GLN A 31 -32.75 -17.84 0.49
C GLN A 31 -31.65 -18.19 1.48
N GLU A 32 -30.44 -18.47 0.97
CA GLU A 32 -29.25 -18.40 1.81
C GLU A 32 -29.16 -16.97 2.37
N THR A 33 -29.63 -16.76 3.59
CA THR A 33 -29.24 -15.59 4.37
C THR A 33 -27.81 -15.85 4.82
N SER A 34 -26.85 -15.72 3.89
CA SER A 34 -25.46 -15.66 4.26
C SER A 34 -25.29 -14.50 5.24
N ILE A 35 -24.61 -14.76 6.35
CA ILE A 35 -24.26 -13.68 7.28
C ILE A 35 -23.31 -12.77 6.50
N VAL A 36 -23.66 -11.49 6.45
CA VAL A 36 -22.85 -10.45 5.80
C VAL A 36 -22.20 -9.63 6.88
N ASP A 37 -20.87 -9.49 6.81
CA ASP A 37 -20.10 -8.66 7.72
C ASP A 37 -18.95 -7.95 7.02
N ASN A 38 -18.42 -6.91 7.65
CA ASN A 38 -17.26 -6.15 7.22
C ASN A 38 -16.12 -6.35 8.23
N ILE A 39 -15.18 -7.22 7.90
CA ILE A 39 -14.04 -7.57 8.73
C ILE A 39 -12.94 -6.53 8.53
N VAL A 40 -12.31 -6.11 9.64
CA VAL A 40 -11.01 -5.44 9.63
C VAL A 40 -10.08 -6.27 10.51
N TYR A 41 -9.04 -6.84 9.93
CA TYR A 41 -8.19 -7.81 10.62
C TYR A 41 -6.72 -7.60 10.30
N THR A 42 -5.87 -7.62 11.32
CA THR A 42 -4.41 -7.59 11.16
C THR A 42 -3.87 -8.98 11.46
N LEU A 43 -3.15 -9.58 10.51
CA LEU A 43 -2.56 -10.91 10.68
C LEU A 43 -1.53 -10.89 11.81
N THR A 44 -1.60 -11.87 12.69
CA THR A 44 -0.63 -12.12 13.76
C THR A 44 0.47 -13.08 13.31
N GLU A 45 1.53 -13.22 14.09
CA GLU A 45 2.58 -14.21 13.84
C GLU A 45 2.04 -15.65 13.74
N ASP A 46 1.07 -16.00 14.59
CA ASP A 46 0.40 -17.30 14.58
C ASP A 46 -0.40 -17.50 13.28
N ASP A 47 -1.11 -16.48 12.78
CA ASP A 47 -1.84 -16.58 11.51
C ASP A 47 -0.91 -16.93 10.34
N TYR A 48 0.35 -16.48 10.35
CA TYR A 48 1.32 -16.86 9.33
C TYR A 48 1.88 -18.26 9.55
N THR A 49 2.22 -18.59 10.79
CA THR A 49 3.15 -19.70 11.09
C THR A 49 2.46 -20.99 11.51
N GLU A 50 1.25 -20.94 12.05
CA GLU A 50 0.47 -22.14 12.35
C GLU A 50 0.13 -22.90 11.07
N ASP A 51 0.03 -24.23 11.19
CA ASP A 51 -0.31 -25.09 10.06
C ASP A 51 -1.71 -24.76 9.52
N VAL A 52 -1.91 -24.98 8.22
CA VAL A 52 -3.20 -24.70 7.56
C VAL A 52 -4.36 -25.50 8.17
N GLU A 53 -4.08 -26.69 8.71
CA GLU A 53 -5.07 -27.52 9.41
C GLU A 53 -5.51 -26.92 10.75
N ASP A 54 -4.65 -26.13 11.39
CA ASP A 54 -4.90 -25.45 12.67
C ASP A 54 -5.42 -24.02 12.48
N GLY A 55 -5.48 -23.53 11.23
CA GLY A 55 -6.09 -22.24 10.88
C GLY A 55 -5.10 -21.13 10.50
N GLY A 56 -3.81 -21.45 10.37
CA GLY A 56 -2.79 -20.52 9.87
C GLY A 56 -2.51 -20.67 8.36
N LEU A 57 -1.43 -20.03 7.90
CA LEU A 57 -0.95 -20.06 6.51
C LEU A 57 0.19 -21.07 6.28
N GLY A 58 0.76 -21.65 7.34
CA GLY A 58 1.84 -22.64 7.27
C GLY A 58 3.18 -22.09 6.79
N PHE A 59 3.41 -20.78 6.93
CA PHE A 59 4.66 -20.14 6.51
C PHE A 59 5.75 -20.29 7.56
N ARG A 60 6.99 -20.36 7.09
CA ARG A 60 8.17 -20.38 7.97
C ARG A 60 8.48 -19.02 8.58
N PHE A 61 8.14 -17.95 7.88
CA PHE A 61 8.40 -16.57 8.29
C PHE A 61 7.07 -15.81 8.36
N PRO A 62 6.88 -14.91 9.33
CA PRO A 62 5.61 -14.22 9.53
C PRO A 62 5.43 -13.02 8.58
N ASN A 63 5.52 -13.28 7.27
CA ASN A 63 5.31 -12.29 6.20
C ASN A 63 5.04 -12.98 4.85
N PHE A 64 4.46 -12.22 3.92
CA PHE A 64 4.38 -12.59 2.50
C PHE A 64 5.61 -12.09 1.74
N ASN A 65 5.97 -12.75 0.63
CA ASN A 65 7.07 -12.29 -0.24
C ASN A 65 6.59 -11.36 -1.35
N SER A 66 5.30 -11.39 -1.68
CA SER A 66 4.68 -10.56 -2.72
C SER A 66 3.20 -10.34 -2.43
N VAL A 67 2.64 -9.26 -3.00
CA VAL A 67 1.19 -9.01 -2.95
C VAL A 67 0.41 -10.13 -3.67
N ASP A 68 1.01 -10.80 -4.65
CA ASP A 68 0.37 -11.92 -5.34
C ASP A 68 0.23 -13.15 -4.43
N ASP A 69 1.20 -13.41 -3.55
CA ASP A 69 1.08 -14.45 -2.52
C ASP A 69 -0.09 -14.14 -1.56
N VAL A 70 -0.26 -12.86 -1.20
CA VAL A 70 -1.39 -12.41 -0.34
C VAL A 70 -2.71 -12.73 -1.03
N LYS A 71 -2.84 -12.36 -2.31
CA LYS A 71 -4.04 -12.60 -3.11
C LYS A 71 -4.34 -14.09 -3.30
N ALA A 72 -3.31 -14.94 -3.34
CA ALA A 72 -3.45 -16.37 -3.54
C ALA A 72 -3.83 -17.11 -2.24
N GLU A 73 -3.20 -16.76 -1.12
CA GLU A 73 -3.25 -17.57 0.10
C GLU A 73 -4.30 -17.07 1.12
N VAL A 74 -4.50 -15.74 1.21
CA VAL A 74 -5.46 -15.15 2.17
C VAL A 74 -6.91 -15.59 1.92
N PRO A 75 -7.41 -15.80 0.68
CA PRO A 75 -8.76 -16.30 0.48
C PRO A 75 -9.09 -17.58 1.24
N ALA A 76 -8.20 -18.58 1.22
CA ALA A 76 -8.41 -19.85 1.90
C ALA A 76 -8.37 -19.68 3.42
N PHE A 77 -7.45 -18.84 3.92
CA PHE A 77 -7.38 -18.46 5.32
C PHE A 77 -8.68 -17.81 5.81
N LEU A 78 -9.24 -16.86 5.04
CA LEU A 78 -10.51 -16.21 5.38
C LEU A 78 -11.69 -17.18 5.32
N THR A 79 -11.73 -18.12 4.37
CA THR A 79 -12.78 -19.15 4.30
C THR A 79 -12.73 -20.07 5.52
N ASN A 80 -11.54 -20.45 6.00
CA ASN A 80 -11.40 -21.28 7.20
C ASN A 80 -11.84 -20.49 8.45
N LYS A 81 -11.28 -19.29 8.63
CA LYS A 81 -11.50 -18.45 9.82
C LYS A 81 -12.93 -17.90 9.92
N TYR A 82 -13.55 -17.59 8.80
CA TYR A 82 -14.87 -16.95 8.70
C TYR A 82 -15.86 -17.76 7.86
N SER A 83 -15.91 -19.07 8.07
CA SER A 83 -16.73 -20.02 7.30
C SER A 83 -18.25 -19.77 7.28
N ILE A 84 -18.77 -18.91 8.16
CA ILE A 84 -20.20 -18.56 8.22
C ILE A 84 -20.57 -17.34 7.34
N LEU A 85 -19.57 -16.59 6.88
CA LEU A 85 -19.78 -15.41 6.06
C LEU A 85 -19.98 -15.80 4.60
N GLY A 86 -20.87 -15.08 3.91
CA GLY A 86 -21.14 -15.34 2.50
C GLY A 86 -21.28 -14.07 1.67
N ASN A 87 -22.01 -14.15 0.56
CA ASN A 87 -22.03 -13.14 -0.49
C ASN A 87 -22.26 -11.71 0.04
N GLY A 88 -21.40 -10.77 -0.37
CA GLY A 88 -21.45 -9.38 0.05
C GLY A 88 -20.68 -9.06 1.34
N SER A 89 -20.09 -10.07 1.99
CA SER A 89 -19.14 -9.83 3.09
C SER A 89 -17.84 -9.24 2.55
N THR A 90 -17.18 -8.43 3.35
CA THR A 90 -15.92 -7.79 2.99
C THR A 90 -14.88 -8.00 4.10
N ALA A 91 -13.59 -8.04 3.75
CA ALA A 91 -12.49 -8.16 4.70
C ALA A 91 -11.31 -7.28 4.31
N LEU A 92 -11.01 -6.25 5.12
CA LEU A 92 -9.78 -5.47 5.03
C LEU A 92 -8.70 -6.16 5.87
N ILE A 93 -7.71 -6.73 5.19
CA ILE A 93 -6.65 -7.50 5.82
C ILE A 93 -5.36 -6.70 5.81
N THR A 94 -4.82 -6.42 7.00
CA THR A 94 -3.48 -5.84 7.19
C THR A 94 -2.47 -6.97 7.37
N TYR A 95 -1.41 -6.95 6.59
CA TYR A 95 -0.40 -8.00 6.51
C TYR A 95 1.01 -7.43 6.45
N LYS A 96 2.01 -8.28 6.73
CA LYS A 96 3.44 -7.97 6.60
C LYS A 96 3.94 -8.45 5.25
N LEU A 97 4.57 -7.56 4.50
CA LEU A 97 5.23 -7.85 3.24
C LEU A 97 6.75 -7.76 3.41
N TYR A 98 7.48 -8.74 2.88
CA TYR A 98 8.94 -8.75 2.90
C TYR A 98 9.49 -7.62 2.02
N ALA A 99 10.23 -6.69 2.64
CA ALA A 99 10.74 -5.47 2.01
C ALA A 99 12.16 -5.17 2.53
N PRO A 100 13.16 -5.98 2.20
CA PRO A 100 14.47 -5.87 2.81
C PRO A 100 15.20 -4.58 2.44
N LYS A 101 15.86 -3.96 3.41
CA LYS A 101 16.83 -2.89 3.17
C LYS A 101 18.26 -3.46 3.19
N ARG A 102 19.09 -3.02 2.24
CA ARG A 102 20.46 -3.49 2.11
C ARG A 102 21.37 -2.72 3.05
N THR A 103 22.22 -3.41 3.79
CA THR A 103 23.32 -2.81 4.57
C THR A 103 24.61 -2.82 3.75
N GLU A 104 25.68 -2.26 4.27
CA GLU A 104 27.00 -2.24 3.65
C GLU A 104 27.63 -3.62 3.41
N ARG A 105 28.59 -3.65 2.48
CA ARG A 105 29.48 -4.78 2.20
C ARG A 105 30.95 -4.43 2.42
N SER A 106 31.28 -3.16 2.34
CA SER A 106 32.63 -2.64 2.48
C SER A 106 32.56 -1.26 3.12
N LEU A 107 33.64 -0.90 3.80
CA LEU A 107 33.79 0.37 4.50
C LEU A 107 35.00 1.12 3.93
N ILE A 108 34.83 2.42 3.71
CA ILE A 108 35.92 3.37 3.46
C ILE A 108 35.85 4.41 4.57
N VAL A 109 36.95 4.60 5.31
CA VAL A 109 37.08 5.71 6.26
C VAL A 109 37.86 6.83 5.59
N TYR A 110 37.29 8.03 5.52
CA TYR A 110 37.93 9.15 4.84
C TYR A 110 37.73 10.48 5.58
N GLU A 111 38.80 11.24 5.75
CA GLU A 111 38.78 12.60 6.26
C GLU A 111 39.01 13.58 5.11
N VAL A 112 38.06 14.48 4.87
CA VAL A 112 38.12 15.46 3.79
C VAL A 112 39.22 16.46 4.08
N THR A 113 40.20 16.49 3.17
CA THR A 113 41.37 17.34 3.35
C THR A 113 41.13 18.72 2.76
N ARG A 114 41.97 19.69 3.15
CA ARG A 114 41.98 21.01 2.51
C ARG A 114 42.15 20.94 0.99
N ALA A 115 42.95 20.00 0.49
CA ALA A 115 43.17 19.86 -0.95
C ALA A 115 41.91 19.37 -1.68
N ASP A 116 41.05 18.59 -1.02
CA ASP A 116 39.77 18.16 -1.58
C ASP A 116 38.80 19.35 -1.74
N TYR A 117 38.66 20.19 -0.72
CA TYR A 117 37.85 21.42 -0.81
C TYR A 117 38.37 22.38 -1.88
N ASP A 118 39.69 22.57 -1.94
CA ASP A 118 40.34 23.41 -2.96
C ASP A 118 40.08 22.85 -4.38
N ALA A 119 40.09 21.51 -4.55
CA ALA A 119 39.85 20.84 -5.83
C ALA A 119 38.39 21.00 -6.32
N GLN A 120 37.42 21.07 -5.41
CA GLN A 120 36.03 21.42 -5.74
C GLN A 120 35.81 22.93 -5.95
N GLY A 121 36.85 23.75 -5.77
CA GLY A 121 36.76 25.20 -5.94
C GLY A 121 36.00 25.91 -4.83
N LEU A 122 35.86 25.28 -3.65
CA LEU A 122 35.23 25.90 -2.50
C LEU A 122 36.12 27.01 -1.94
N ARG A 123 35.49 28.14 -1.57
CA ARG A 123 36.22 29.32 -1.08
C ARG A 123 36.79 29.09 0.32
N PHE A 124 36.09 28.32 1.14
CA PHE A 124 36.47 27.98 2.51
C PHE A 124 36.64 26.47 2.58
N PRO A 125 37.50 25.96 3.48
CA PRO A 125 37.73 24.53 3.64
C PRO A 125 36.58 23.89 4.44
N ASN A 126 35.35 23.97 3.91
CA ASN A 126 34.16 23.37 4.48
C ASN A 126 33.08 23.21 3.39
N PHE A 127 32.17 22.27 3.63
CA PHE A 127 30.89 22.21 2.93
C PHE A 127 29.87 23.14 3.60
N SER A 128 28.89 23.62 2.85
CA SER A 128 27.81 24.48 3.33
C SER A 128 26.42 23.93 3.02
N ASN A 129 26.32 22.84 2.26
CA ASN A 129 25.09 22.13 1.95
C ASN A 129 25.40 20.70 1.49
N ASP A 130 24.41 19.81 1.50
CA ASP A 130 24.60 18.40 1.15
C ASP A 130 25.00 18.18 -0.33
N SER A 131 24.58 19.06 -1.26
CA SER A 131 24.93 18.92 -2.68
C SER A 131 26.45 18.97 -2.89
N GLU A 132 27.17 19.82 -2.16
CA GLU A 132 28.63 19.91 -2.27
C GLU A 132 29.32 18.62 -1.79
N ILE A 133 28.71 17.91 -0.83
CA ILE A 133 29.21 16.63 -0.33
C ILE A 133 28.97 15.52 -1.35
N PHE A 134 27.78 15.48 -1.96
CA PHE A 134 27.49 14.51 -3.02
C PHE A 134 28.37 14.74 -4.25
N ASP A 135 28.56 15.99 -4.67
CA ASP A 135 29.51 16.35 -5.74
C ASP A 135 30.95 15.88 -5.40
N PHE A 136 31.34 15.95 -4.13
CA PHE A 136 32.64 15.47 -3.67
C PHE A 136 32.75 13.96 -3.83
N LEU A 137 31.74 13.22 -3.34
CA LEU A 137 31.72 11.76 -3.40
C LEU A 137 31.72 11.25 -4.84
N GLU A 138 30.94 11.86 -5.74
CA GLU A 138 30.92 11.52 -7.16
C GLU A 138 32.26 11.78 -7.85
N ALA A 139 32.92 12.89 -7.51
CA ALA A 139 34.24 13.20 -8.06
C ALA A 139 35.34 12.28 -7.49
N LYS A 140 35.27 11.94 -6.21
CA LYS A 140 36.26 11.12 -5.50
C LYS A 140 36.13 9.64 -5.84
N TYR A 141 34.90 9.17 -5.95
CA TYR A 141 34.52 7.78 -6.20
C TYR A 141 33.61 7.71 -7.43
N PRO A 142 34.14 7.87 -8.65
CA PRO A 142 33.35 7.90 -9.88
C PRO A 142 32.75 6.53 -10.26
N THR A 143 33.27 5.44 -9.70
CA THR A 143 32.77 4.07 -9.88
C THR A 143 32.79 3.34 -8.53
N PRO A 144 31.94 3.73 -7.58
CA PRO A 144 31.91 3.11 -6.26
C PRO A 144 31.33 1.69 -6.36
N ASP A 145 31.83 0.78 -5.53
CA ASP A 145 31.29 -0.58 -5.45
C ASP A 145 29.87 -0.56 -4.87
N ASP A 146 29.01 -1.46 -5.35
CA ASP A 146 27.65 -1.61 -4.79
C ASP A 146 27.73 -1.96 -3.30
N ARG A 147 26.99 -1.20 -2.49
CA ARG A 147 26.92 -1.31 -1.03
C ARG A 147 28.23 -0.90 -0.31
N VAL A 148 29.00 0.04 -0.85
CA VAL A 148 30.09 0.68 -0.09
C VAL A 148 29.53 1.74 0.85
N LEU A 149 29.96 1.72 2.11
CA LEU A 149 29.76 2.80 3.07
C LEU A 149 31.04 3.63 3.16
N VAL A 150 30.94 4.94 2.92
CA VAL A 150 32.00 5.90 3.23
C VAL A 150 31.68 6.56 4.57
N SER A 151 32.44 6.24 5.62
CA SER A 151 32.44 7.02 6.86
C SER A 151 33.29 8.28 6.62
N LEU A 152 32.61 9.39 6.39
CA LEU A 152 33.22 10.64 5.95
C LEU A 152 33.31 11.63 7.10
N THR A 153 34.52 12.04 7.47
CA THR A 153 34.77 13.17 8.36
C THR A 153 34.99 14.44 7.55
N TYR A 154 34.24 15.51 7.82
CA TYR A 154 34.29 16.75 7.06
C TYR A 154 33.90 17.97 7.90
N ASP A 155 34.38 19.14 7.48
CA ASP A 155 34.00 20.44 8.05
C ASP A 155 32.72 20.93 7.37
N PHE A 156 31.70 21.30 8.17
CA PHE A 156 30.42 21.80 7.68
C PHE A 156 30.06 23.15 8.30
N PHE A 157 29.63 24.10 7.47
CA PHE A 157 29.21 25.43 7.90
C PHE A 157 27.68 25.55 8.01
N ASN A 158 27.19 25.73 9.23
CA ASN A 158 25.80 26.07 9.52
C ASN A 158 25.73 27.15 10.60
N GLY A 159 26.14 28.38 10.23
CA GLY A 159 26.31 29.50 11.16
C GLY A 159 27.67 29.50 11.88
N SER A 160 28.23 28.33 12.14
CA SER A 160 29.64 28.08 12.50
C SER A 160 30.17 26.86 11.75
N VAL A 161 31.50 26.72 11.67
CA VAL A 161 32.14 25.51 11.15
C VAL A 161 32.18 24.47 12.25
N ASN A 162 31.67 23.27 11.97
CA ASN A 162 31.71 22.12 12.85
C ASN A 162 32.24 20.93 12.07
N GLU A 163 33.08 20.12 12.70
CA GLU A 163 33.49 18.83 12.15
C GLU A 163 32.36 17.82 12.38
N LEU A 164 31.94 17.15 11.31
CA LEU A 164 30.91 16.12 11.32
C LEU A 164 31.51 14.81 10.81
N ASN A 165 30.97 13.70 11.30
CA ASN A 165 31.24 12.37 10.76
C ASN A 165 29.92 11.68 10.46
N ASP A 166 29.61 11.53 9.17
CA ASP A 166 28.39 10.88 8.67
C ASP A 166 28.76 9.73 7.74
N GLY A 167 27.82 8.81 7.56
CA GLY A 167 27.90 7.77 6.56
C GLY A 167 27.37 8.26 5.22
N PHE A 168 28.00 7.84 4.14
CA PHE A 168 27.45 7.96 2.79
C PHE A 168 27.46 6.57 2.17
N PHE A 169 26.28 6.02 1.94
CA PHE A 169 26.07 4.65 1.52
C PHE A 169 25.70 4.61 0.05
N PHE A 170 26.52 3.98 -0.78
CA PHE A 170 26.22 3.81 -2.20
C PHE A 170 25.40 2.54 -2.41
N THR A 171 24.13 2.70 -2.79
CA THR A 171 23.21 1.59 -3.03
C THR A 171 22.27 1.95 -4.16
N GLU A 172 21.88 0.95 -4.95
CA GLU A 172 20.91 1.14 -6.05
C GLU A 172 21.34 2.18 -7.10
N GLY A 173 22.66 2.46 -7.19
CA GLY A 173 23.22 3.43 -8.14
C GLY A 173 23.29 4.87 -7.63
N GLU A 174 22.96 5.11 -6.36
CA GLU A 174 22.87 6.44 -5.76
C GLU A 174 23.60 6.51 -4.42
N TRP A 175 24.12 7.70 -4.07
CA TRP A 175 24.61 7.95 -2.72
C TRP A 175 23.46 8.35 -1.79
N VAL A 176 23.33 7.65 -0.68
CA VAL A 176 22.39 7.96 0.40
C VAL A 176 23.17 8.44 1.61
N LYS A 177 22.87 9.64 2.11
CA LYS A 177 23.42 10.11 3.39
C LYS A 177 22.79 9.31 4.52
N VAL A 178 23.65 8.76 5.39
CA VAL A 178 23.29 7.97 6.55
C VAL A 178 23.82 8.71 7.78
N THR A 179 22.93 9.40 8.49
CA THR A 179 23.32 10.22 9.64
C THR A 179 23.91 9.34 10.75
N GLY A 180 25.04 9.76 11.32
CA GLY A 180 25.67 9.10 12.45
C GLY A 180 25.38 9.77 13.80
N LEU A 181 25.88 9.16 14.88
CA LEU A 181 26.02 9.85 16.16
C LEU A 181 27.29 10.71 16.16
N THR A 182 27.19 11.89 16.76
CA THR A 182 28.38 12.69 17.12
C THR A 182 29.09 12.09 18.32
N ASP A 183 30.36 12.45 18.52
CA ASP A 183 31.15 12.03 19.69
C ASP A 183 30.48 12.42 21.02
N ASP A 184 29.85 13.60 21.08
CA ASP A 184 29.08 14.05 22.23
C ASP A 184 27.82 13.19 22.47
N GLN A 185 27.20 12.69 21.41
CA GLN A 185 26.05 11.78 21.51
C GLN A 185 26.47 10.40 22.01
N TYR A 186 27.61 9.85 21.55
CA TYR A 186 28.19 8.64 22.15
C TYR A 186 28.50 8.85 23.64
N ALA A 187 29.13 9.97 24.01
CA ALA A 187 29.39 10.29 25.41
C ALA A 187 28.11 10.41 26.24
N ALA A 188 27.04 10.99 25.66
CA ALA A 188 25.72 11.07 26.31
C ALA A 188 25.04 9.70 26.46
N ALA A 189 25.33 8.76 25.57
CA ALA A 189 24.90 7.35 25.70
C ALA A 189 25.68 6.58 26.78
N GLY A 190 26.76 7.18 27.34
CA GLY A 190 27.60 6.58 28.36
C GLY A 190 28.89 5.99 27.83
N GLU A 191 29.15 6.11 26.52
CA GLU A 191 30.35 5.58 25.90
C GLU A 191 31.58 6.41 26.21
N ARG A 192 32.71 5.73 26.40
CA ARG A 192 34.02 6.39 26.61
C ARG A 192 34.67 6.80 25.29
N PHE A 193 34.38 6.08 24.22
CA PHE A 193 34.89 6.29 22.87
C PHE A 193 33.68 6.43 21.93
N PRO A 194 33.83 7.02 20.74
CA PRO A 194 32.72 7.18 19.81
C PRO A 194 32.39 5.86 19.07
N ASN A 195 32.09 4.82 19.82
CA ASN A 195 31.67 3.48 19.38
C ASN A 195 30.95 2.74 20.51
N PHE A 196 30.10 1.77 20.14
CA PHE A 196 29.50 0.81 21.06
C PHE A 196 30.34 -0.47 21.16
N SER A 197 30.08 -1.26 22.19
CA SER A 197 30.77 -2.54 22.39
C SER A 197 30.22 -3.65 21.49
N ASP A 198 28.92 -3.61 21.20
CA ASP A 198 28.21 -4.56 20.34
C ASP A 198 26.94 -3.95 19.72
N GLU A 199 26.35 -4.69 18.78
CA GLU A 199 25.15 -4.27 18.05
C GLU A 199 23.89 -4.22 18.92
N GLU A 200 23.75 -5.09 19.92
CA GLU A 200 22.57 -5.12 20.79
C GLU A 200 22.49 -3.84 21.62
N GLU A 201 23.62 -3.41 22.19
CA GLU A 201 23.76 -2.13 22.86
C GLU A 201 23.39 -0.97 21.92
N ALA A 202 23.98 -0.93 20.72
CA ALA A 202 23.68 0.11 19.74
C ALA A 202 22.18 0.18 19.42
N LEU A 203 21.55 -0.94 19.05
CA LEU A 203 20.15 -0.98 18.65
C LEU A 203 19.18 -0.61 19.79
N SER A 204 19.59 -0.80 21.06
CA SER A 204 18.80 -0.36 22.21
C SER A 204 18.85 1.16 22.45
N VAL A 205 19.94 1.82 22.04
CA VAL A 205 20.23 3.24 22.30
C VAL A 205 19.78 4.14 21.16
N LEU A 206 20.01 3.72 19.91
CA LEU A 206 19.75 4.51 18.70
C LEU A 206 18.31 5.05 18.57
N PRO A 207 17.24 4.34 18.97
CA PRO A 207 15.87 4.89 18.97
C PRO A 207 15.71 6.22 19.70
N ILE A 208 16.47 6.44 20.78
CA ILE A 208 16.42 7.66 21.58
C ILE A 208 16.94 8.85 20.76
N PHE A 209 18.04 8.64 20.03
CA PHE A 209 18.64 9.68 19.19
C PHE A 209 17.82 9.96 17.94
N LEU A 210 17.24 8.93 17.32
CA LEU A 210 16.31 9.11 16.20
C LEU A 210 15.11 9.98 16.62
N LYS A 211 14.55 9.74 17.80
CA LYS A 211 13.45 10.56 18.34
C LYS A 211 13.86 12.02 18.52
N GLU A 212 15.07 12.28 19.03
CA GLU A 212 15.59 13.63 19.20
C GLU A 212 15.92 14.32 17.87
N ASN A 213 16.52 13.59 16.93
CA ASN A 213 16.89 14.09 15.59
C ASN A 213 15.65 14.46 14.77
N PHE A 214 14.58 13.67 14.85
CA PHE A 214 13.35 13.88 14.10
C PHE A 214 12.24 14.61 14.88
N LYS A 215 12.51 15.13 16.09
CA LYS A 215 11.49 15.81 16.93
C LYS A 215 10.79 17.01 16.28
N PHE A 216 11.43 17.64 15.29
CA PHE A 216 10.89 18.77 14.53
C PHE A 216 10.57 18.43 13.07
N SER A 217 10.76 17.17 12.68
CA SER A 217 10.53 16.66 11.33
C SER A 217 9.44 15.60 11.42
N PRO A 218 8.16 15.95 11.18
CA PRO A 218 7.06 15.02 11.37
C PRO A 218 7.26 13.76 10.51
N LYS A 219 7.22 12.61 11.16
CA LYS A 219 7.26 11.28 10.53
C LYS A 219 5.88 10.64 10.57
N VAL A 220 5.59 9.80 9.59
CA VAL A 220 4.39 8.98 9.54
C VAL A 220 4.73 7.53 9.83
N LYS A 221 3.78 6.78 10.40
CA LYS A 221 3.97 5.35 10.67
C LYS A 221 4.41 4.66 9.37
N GLY A 222 5.46 3.85 9.46
CA GLY A 222 6.05 3.14 8.32
C GLY A 222 7.23 3.86 7.66
N ASP A 223 7.54 5.11 8.03
CA ASP A 223 8.76 5.78 7.58
C ASP A 223 10.00 5.00 8.03
N ILE A 224 10.90 4.70 7.10
CA ILE A 224 12.14 3.96 7.34
C ILE A 224 13.32 4.91 7.15
N GLU A 225 14.19 4.97 8.15
CA GLU A 225 15.39 5.82 8.12
C GLU A 225 16.66 4.99 8.29
N PRO A 226 17.67 5.18 7.43
CA PRO A 226 18.99 4.61 7.65
C PRO A 226 19.71 5.39 8.75
N PHE A 227 20.51 4.69 9.55
CA PHE A 227 21.30 5.30 10.61
C PHE A 227 22.67 4.63 10.70
N MET A 228 23.71 5.44 10.90
CA MET A 228 25.09 4.96 11.03
C MET A 228 25.43 4.83 12.50
N TYR A 229 26.02 3.71 12.87
CA TYR A 229 26.60 3.50 14.19
C TYR A 229 27.99 2.91 14.07
N LYS A 230 28.76 2.98 15.14
CA LYS A 230 30.15 2.53 15.18
C LYS A 230 30.31 1.43 16.22
N LEU A 231 31.04 0.38 15.86
CA LEU A 231 31.45 -0.68 16.79
C LEU A 231 32.96 -0.75 16.88
N PHE A 232 33.47 -1.08 18.06
CA PHE A 232 34.87 -1.46 18.21
C PHE A 232 35.01 -2.96 17.96
N VAL A 233 35.59 -3.38 16.83
CA VAL A 233 35.64 -4.78 16.38
C VAL A 233 37.04 -5.16 15.91
N THR A 234 37.24 -6.43 15.56
CA THR A 234 38.49 -6.87 14.92
C THR A 234 38.66 -6.19 13.57
N ASP A 235 39.85 -5.69 13.27
CA ASP A 235 40.14 -5.00 12.02
C ASP A 235 40.37 -5.97 10.86
N GLU A 236 39.33 -6.65 10.36
CA GLU A 236 39.52 -7.66 9.32
C GLU A 236 39.96 -7.09 7.96
N ASP A 237 39.63 -5.82 7.69
CA ASP A 237 39.84 -5.14 6.40
C ASP A 237 40.96 -4.07 6.40
N ASP A 238 41.75 -3.93 7.50
CA ASP A 238 42.80 -2.89 7.66
C ASP A 238 42.25 -1.48 7.43
N VAL A 239 41.11 -1.15 8.06
CA VAL A 239 40.38 0.11 7.76
C VAL A 239 41.09 1.35 8.28
N ASP A 240 42.01 1.20 9.24
CA ASP A 240 42.85 2.30 9.72
C ASP A 240 44.23 2.38 9.02
N GLY A 241 44.55 1.40 8.17
CA GLY A 241 45.69 1.42 7.26
C GLY A 241 47.05 1.24 7.96
N ASP A 242 47.07 0.63 9.14
CA ASP A 242 48.31 0.34 9.88
C ASP A 242 49.01 -0.95 9.40
N GLY A 243 48.33 -1.73 8.54
CA GLY A 243 48.83 -2.96 7.92
C GLY A 243 48.61 -4.21 8.76
N ARG A 244 47.89 -4.13 9.88
CA ARG A 244 47.47 -5.25 10.72
C ARG A 244 46.00 -5.55 10.44
N THR A 245 45.61 -6.81 10.64
CA THR A 245 44.21 -7.23 10.48
C THR A 245 43.71 -8.12 11.63
N ASP A 246 44.40 -8.07 12.76
CA ASP A 246 44.19 -8.98 13.90
C ASP A 246 44.02 -8.26 15.24
N ASP A 247 44.14 -6.94 15.22
CA ASP A 247 43.86 -6.04 16.33
C ASP A 247 42.46 -5.44 16.19
N ARG A 248 42.14 -4.43 17.01
CA ARG A 248 40.80 -3.87 17.08
C ARG A 248 40.82 -2.41 16.70
N THR A 249 39.85 -2.04 15.87
CA THR A 249 39.63 -0.66 15.46
C THR A 249 38.12 -0.37 15.37
N THR A 250 37.77 0.86 15.02
CA THR A 250 36.36 1.30 14.95
C THR A 250 35.82 1.15 13.53
N TYR A 251 34.78 0.33 13.38
CA TYR A 251 34.06 0.16 12.12
C TYR A 251 32.74 0.93 12.18
N SER A 252 32.33 1.49 11.04
CA SER A 252 31.00 2.08 10.87
C SER A 252 30.08 1.11 10.14
N TYR A 253 28.82 1.07 10.56
CA TYR A 253 27.78 0.17 10.04
C TYR A 253 26.50 0.95 9.77
N VAL A 254 25.71 0.50 8.79
CA VAL A 254 24.36 1.00 8.50
C VAL A 254 23.34 0.05 9.11
N THR A 255 22.39 0.63 9.83
CA THR A 255 21.16 -0.05 10.25
C THR A 255 19.94 0.77 9.82
N TYR A 256 18.77 0.18 9.92
CA TYR A 256 17.50 0.82 9.54
C TYR A 256 16.54 0.78 10.71
N PHE A 257 15.83 1.88 10.91
CA PHE A 257 14.75 1.96 11.88
C PHE A 257 13.45 2.36 11.19
N VAL A 258 12.33 1.83 11.68
CA VAL A 258 10.99 2.19 11.24
C VAL A 258 10.26 2.95 12.33
N TYR A 259 9.55 4.00 11.96
CA TYR A 259 8.69 4.73 12.88
C TYR A 259 7.33 4.02 13.00
N ASP A 260 6.94 3.62 14.21
CA ASP A 260 5.68 2.88 14.45
C ASP A 260 4.45 3.80 14.66
N GLY A 261 4.67 5.12 14.63
CA GLY A 261 3.68 6.15 14.93
C GLY A 261 3.82 6.76 16.33
N ALA A 262 4.67 6.19 17.19
CA ALA A 262 4.99 6.70 18.52
C ALA A 262 6.51 6.75 18.76
N ASP A 263 7.22 5.67 18.45
CA ASP A 263 8.64 5.46 18.67
C ASP A 263 9.32 4.84 17.44
N TRP A 264 10.66 4.76 17.49
CA TRP A 264 11.48 4.13 16.47
C TRP A 264 11.82 2.70 16.91
N LEU A 265 11.68 1.75 15.98
CA LEU A 265 11.99 0.34 16.21
C LEU A 265 13.02 -0.14 15.17
N PRO A 266 13.93 -1.07 15.51
CA PRO A 266 14.78 -1.71 14.52
C PRO A 266 13.94 -2.27 13.38
N TYR A 267 14.34 -2.00 12.14
CA TYR A 267 13.60 -2.44 10.96
C TYR A 267 13.83 -3.93 10.71
N ASP A 268 12.75 -4.72 10.71
CA ASP A 268 12.81 -6.18 10.60
C ASP A 268 12.74 -6.70 9.15
N ASN A 269 12.97 -5.83 8.17
CA ASN A 269 12.83 -6.11 6.73
C ASN A 269 11.39 -6.43 6.28
N THR A 270 10.38 -5.97 7.04
CA THR A 270 8.98 -6.07 6.62
C THR A 270 8.28 -4.72 6.67
N VAL A 271 7.28 -4.52 5.80
CA VAL A 271 6.35 -3.39 5.86
C VAL A 271 4.93 -3.88 6.08
N GLU A 272 4.13 -3.08 6.77
CA GLU A 272 2.69 -3.35 6.89
C GLU A 272 1.94 -2.75 5.70
N GLU A 273 1.13 -3.57 5.03
CA GLU A 273 0.20 -3.15 3.98
C GLU A 273 -1.20 -3.67 4.27
N SER A 274 -2.20 -3.15 3.56
CA SER A 274 -3.58 -3.65 3.66
C SER A 274 -4.18 -3.91 2.28
N ILE A 275 -4.98 -4.97 2.17
CA ILE A 275 -5.73 -5.32 0.97
C ILE A 275 -7.17 -5.69 1.34
N GLN A 276 -8.12 -5.29 0.50
CA GLN A 276 -9.52 -5.61 0.67
C GLN A 276 -9.85 -6.92 -0.07
N PHE A 277 -10.69 -7.76 0.53
CA PHE A 277 -11.32 -8.91 -0.09
C PHE A 277 -12.85 -8.76 -0.03
N GLY A 278 -13.54 -9.32 -1.02
CA GLY A 278 -14.98 -9.46 -1.05
C GLY A 278 -15.36 -10.93 -1.20
N HIS A 279 -16.43 -11.36 -0.53
CA HIS A 279 -16.95 -12.72 -0.67
C HIS A 279 -18.02 -12.76 -1.77
N ASP A 280 -17.81 -13.56 -2.81
CA ASP A 280 -18.70 -13.64 -3.99
C ASP A 280 -19.88 -14.63 -3.83
N GLY A 281 -19.96 -15.26 -2.65
CA GLY A 281 -20.93 -16.29 -2.32
C GLY A 281 -20.34 -17.71 -2.35
N VAL A 282 -19.16 -17.87 -2.93
CA VAL A 282 -18.43 -19.15 -2.96
C VAL A 282 -17.07 -19.02 -2.29
N THR A 283 -16.33 -17.94 -2.60
CA THR A 283 -14.97 -17.70 -2.10
C THR A 283 -14.72 -16.23 -1.82
N TRP A 284 -13.71 -15.96 -1.00
CA TRP A 284 -13.11 -14.64 -0.91
C TRP A 284 -12.28 -14.36 -2.17
N VAL A 285 -12.45 -13.19 -2.77
CA VAL A 285 -11.67 -12.73 -3.90
C VAL A 285 -11.04 -11.37 -3.58
N PRO A 286 -9.79 -11.10 -4.00
CA PRO A 286 -9.22 -9.78 -3.87
C PRO A 286 -10.15 -8.73 -4.47
N ASP A 287 -10.50 -7.75 -3.66
CA ASP A 287 -11.31 -6.62 -4.04
C ASP A 287 -10.40 -5.42 -4.27
N ASN A 288 -9.92 -5.28 -5.50
CA ASN A 288 -9.14 -4.14 -5.96
C ASN A 288 -10.03 -2.95 -6.39
N THR A 289 -11.30 -2.88 -5.96
CA THR A 289 -12.23 -1.82 -6.38
C THR A 289 -11.86 -0.49 -5.75
N ILE A 290 -11.47 0.48 -6.58
CA ILE A 290 -11.21 1.86 -6.17
C ILE A 290 -12.53 2.63 -6.16
N ALA A 291 -12.91 3.20 -5.01
CA ALA A 291 -14.05 4.09 -4.91
C ALA A 291 -13.67 5.49 -5.41
N TYR A 292 -14.40 6.00 -6.40
CA TYR A 292 -14.17 7.34 -6.94
C TYR A 292 -15.47 8.12 -7.02
N THR A 293 -15.46 9.39 -6.59
CA THR A 293 -16.62 10.28 -6.74
C THR A 293 -16.23 11.35 -7.74
N LEU A 294 -17.03 11.50 -8.81
CA LEU A 294 -16.73 12.48 -9.86
C LEU A 294 -16.72 13.90 -9.29
N THR A 295 -15.70 14.66 -9.64
CA THR A 295 -15.57 16.08 -9.36
C THR A 295 -16.19 16.92 -10.47
N THR A 296 -16.21 18.24 -10.27
CA THR A 296 -16.67 19.19 -11.31
C THR A 296 -15.84 19.06 -12.59
N GLU A 297 -14.53 18.88 -12.46
CA GLU A 297 -13.59 18.73 -13.57
C GLU A 297 -13.90 17.49 -14.41
N ASP A 298 -14.36 16.39 -13.81
CA ASP A 298 -14.75 15.19 -14.56
C ASP A 298 -16.01 15.41 -15.40
N TYR A 299 -16.99 16.14 -14.87
CA TYR A 299 -18.18 16.51 -15.65
C TYR A 299 -17.82 17.45 -16.81
N ASP A 300 -16.89 18.37 -16.59
CA ASP A 300 -16.36 19.24 -17.64
C ASP A 300 -15.59 18.43 -18.69
N LEU A 301 -14.81 17.42 -18.28
CA LEU A 301 -14.15 16.48 -19.19
C LEU A 301 -15.17 15.74 -20.06
N ILE A 302 -16.21 15.14 -19.45
CA ILE A 302 -17.27 14.45 -20.19
C ILE A 302 -17.96 15.42 -21.16
N ALA A 303 -18.31 16.62 -20.72
CA ALA A 303 -19.00 17.63 -21.52
C ALA A 303 -18.19 18.09 -22.76
N ASN A 304 -16.86 18.04 -22.67
CA ASN A 304 -15.95 18.44 -23.75
C ASN A 304 -15.38 17.27 -24.58
N SER A 305 -15.68 16.04 -24.19
CA SER A 305 -15.21 14.80 -24.83
C SER A 305 -15.75 14.58 -26.24
N GLU A 306 -15.25 13.54 -26.90
CA GLU A 306 -15.72 13.06 -28.20
C GLU A 306 -17.20 12.68 -28.21
N LEU A 307 -17.83 12.42 -27.05
CA LEU A 307 -19.26 12.09 -26.97
C LEU A 307 -20.15 13.20 -27.50
N LYS A 308 -19.72 14.47 -27.46
CA LYS A 308 -20.52 15.61 -27.96
C LYS A 308 -20.83 15.51 -29.46
N ASP A 309 -20.00 14.79 -30.21
CA ASP A 309 -20.10 14.63 -31.66
C ASP A 309 -20.76 13.28 -32.05
N VAL A 310 -21.12 12.46 -31.05
CA VAL A 310 -21.81 11.17 -31.26
C VAL A 310 -23.31 11.39 -31.35
N THR A 311 -23.92 10.88 -32.43
CA THR A 311 -25.37 10.95 -32.62
C THR A 311 -26.13 10.37 -31.43
N GLY A 312 -27.00 11.18 -30.84
CA GLY A 312 -27.85 10.83 -29.71
C GLY A 312 -27.31 11.24 -28.33
N TYR A 313 -26.09 11.81 -28.26
CA TYR A 313 -25.52 12.40 -27.03
C TYR A 313 -25.69 13.91 -26.94
N GLU A 314 -25.99 14.60 -28.04
CA GLU A 314 -25.85 16.06 -28.15
C GLU A 314 -26.70 16.80 -27.11
N SER A 315 -27.96 16.35 -26.94
CA SER A 315 -28.88 16.91 -25.94
C SER A 315 -28.48 16.59 -24.51
N ALA A 316 -27.91 15.40 -24.29
CA ALA A 316 -27.50 14.90 -22.99
C ALA A 316 -26.23 15.61 -22.49
N ILE A 317 -25.25 15.80 -23.38
CA ILE A 317 -24.02 16.56 -23.15
C ILE A 317 -24.33 18.05 -22.93
N SER A 318 -25.21 18.64 -23.75
CA SER A 318 -25.61 20.03 -23.53
C SER A 318 -26.33 20.24 -22.20
N ASN A 319 -27.07 19.24 -21.72
CA ASN A 319 -27.71 19.28 -20.40
C ASN A 319 -26.66 19.17 -19.29
N LEU A 320 -25.75 18.21 -19.39
CA LEU A 320 -24.64 18.03 -18.45
C LEU A 320 -23.81 19.31 -18.30
N ALA A 321 -23.36 19.90 -19.41
CA ALA A 321 -22.57 21.13 -19.42
C ALA A 321 -23.28 22.32 -18.75
N ARG A 322 -24.62 22.31 -18.73
CA ARG A 322 -25.42 23.37 -18.14
C ARG A 322 -25.67 23.18 -16.64
N PHE A 323 -25.83 21.94 -16.19
CA PHE A 323 -26.31 21.62 -14.85
C PHE A 323 -25.29 20.91 -13.96
N GLY A 324 -24.16 20.45 -14.52
CA GLY A 324 -23.10 19.76 -13.78
C GLY A 324 -23.55 18.44 -13.15
N ASN A 325 -24.56 17.78 -13.73
CA ASN A 325 -25.04 16.47 -13.29
C ASN A 325 -25.58 15.65 -14.47
N ILE A 326 -25.72 14.35 -14.26
CA ILE A 326 -26.26 13.42 -15.25
C ILE A 326 -27.78 13.38 -15.10
N ASN A 327 -28.51 13.81 -16.13
CA ASN A 327 -29.96 13.77 -16.12
C ASN A 327 -30.47 12.33 -16.33
N ARG A 328 -31.11 11.77 -15.31
CA ARG A 328 -31.63 10.39 -15.23
C ARG A 328 -33.17 10.35 -15.19
N THR A 329 -33.84 11.37 -15.74
CA THR A 329 -35.32 11.42 -15.81
C THR A 329 -35.94 10.50 -16.87
N GLY A 330 -35.13 9.91 -17.74
CA GLY A 330 -35.56 8.97 -18.78
C GLY A 330 -35.36 7.50 -18.38
N SER A 331 -35.51 6.58 -19.33
CA SER A 331 -35.22 5.15 -19.12
C SER A 331 -33.73 4.94 -18.87
N ALA A 332 -33.39 4.18 -17.83
CA ALA A 332 -32.03 3.70 -17.57
C ALA A 332 -31.61 2.60 -18.56
N GLU A 333 -32.56 1.81 -19.05
CA GLU A 333 -32.31 0.73 -20.01
C GLU A 333 -32.17 1.27 -21.44
N GLY A 334 -31.28 0.65 -22.23
CA GLY A 334 -31.12 0.88 -23.67
C GLY A 334 -29.71 0.55 -24.18
N ASP A 335 -29.64 0.00 -25.40
CA ASP A 335 -28.39 -0.40 -26.06
C ASP A 335 -27.87 0.65 -27.06
N GLU A 336 -28.55 1.79 -27.17
CA GLU A 336 -28.17 2.92 -28.02
C GLU A 336 -28.37 4.25 -27.28
N PRO A 337 -27.69 5.34 -27.67
CA PRO A 337 -27.89 6.65 -27.07
C PRO A 337 -29.34 7.11 -27.16
N SER A 338 -29.86 7.73 -26.10
CA SER A 338 -31.29 8.01 -25.95
C SER A 338 -31.85 9.00 -26.98
N GLY A 339 -31.00 9.83 -27.59
CA GLY A 339 -31.43 10.94 -28.45
C GLY A 339 -32.11 12.08 -27.70
N ALA A 340 -32.11 12.05 -26.38
CA ALA A 340 -32.76 13.02 -25.50
C ALA A 340 -31.75 13.65 -24.53
N SER A 341 -32.21 14.55 -23.66
CA SER A 341 -31.37 15.11 -22.60
C SER A 341 -31.11 14.13 -21.45
N SER A 342 -31.83 13.00 -21.40
CA SER A 342 -31.66 11.96 -20.37
C SER A 342 -30.62 10.92 -20.77
N TRP A 343 -29.84 10.44 -19.81
CA TRP A 343 -28.80 9.44 -19.99
C TRP A 343 -29.31 8.05 -19.59
N ASN A 344 -29.16 7.06 -20.48
CA ASN A 344 -29.29 5.65 -20.13
C ASN A 344 -27.94 5.09 -19.64
N ASP A 345 -27.94 3.85 -19.14
CA ASP A 345 -26.75 3.25 -18.52
C ASP A 345 -25.58 3.11 -19.50
N LEU A 346 -25.84 2.74 -20.76
CA LEU A 346 -24.80 2.68 -21.80
C LEU A 346 -24.06 4.03 -21.92
N MET A 347 -24.82 5.13 -21.94
CA MET A 347 -24.25 6.46 -22.05
C MET A 347 -23.40 6.81 -20.82
N VAL A 348 -23.86 6.44 -19.63
CA VAL A 348 -23.10 6.64 -18.39
C VAL A 348 -21.81 5.83 -18.42
N TYR A 349 -21.83 4.53 -18.73
CA TYR A 349 -20.63 3.70 -18.79
C TYR A 349 -19.60 4.23 -19.80
N ARG A 350 -20.03 4.71 -20.96
CA ARG A 350 -19.11 5.33 -21.95
C ARG A 350 -18.49 6.63 -21.45
N ALA A 351 -19.27 7.49 -20.80
CA ALA A 351 -18.72 8.70 -20.18
C ALA A 351 -17.74 8.39 -19.05
N LEU A 352 -18.05 7.40 -18.21
CA LEU A 352 -17.17 6.95 -17.13
C LEU A 352 -15.88 6.33 -17.66
N ALA A 353 -15.93 5.58 -18.77
CA ALA A 353 -14.72 5.06 -19.42
C ALA A 353 -13.76 6.18 -19.84
N ILE A 354 -14.27 7.33 -20.32
CA ILE A 354 -13.45 8.50 -20.67
C ILE A 354 -12.80 9.09 -19.43
N VAL A 355 -13.57 9.26 -18.35
CA VAL A 355 -13.04 9.76 -17.07
C VAL A 355 -11.94 8.83 -16.55
N LEU A 356 -12.19 7.52 -16.51
CA LEU A 356 -11.21 6.57 -15.98
C LEU A 356 -9.96 6.46 -16.87
N ASN A 357 -10.08 6.59 -18.20
CA ASN A 357 -8.90 6.68 -19.08
C ASN A 357 -8.06 7.95 -18.84
N ASN A 358 -8.68 9.06 -18.39
CA ASN A 358 -7.96 10.27 -18.02
C ASN A 358 -7.40 10.21 -16.59
N LEU A 359 -8.15 9.62 -15.66
CA LEU A 359 -7.80 9.49 -14.26
C LEU A 359 -6.64 8.49 -14.06
N ASP A 360 -6.74 7.33 -14.70
CA ASP A 360 -5.76 6.25 -14.60
C ASP A 360 -5.46 5.66 -15.99
N PRO A 361 -4.68 6.37 -16.83
CA PRO A 361 -4.33 5.92 -18.17
C PRO A 361 -3.44 4.67 -18.16
N SER A 362 -2.80 4.36 -17.03
CA SER A 362 -1.90 3.22 -16.82
C SER A 362 -2.57 2.07 -16.08
N ALA A 363 -3.89 2.12 -15.87
CA ALA A 363 -4.62 1.08 -15.13
C ALA A 363 -4.32 -0.32 -15.69
N ASP A 364 -3.92 -1.22 -14.79
CA ASP A 364 -3.70 -2.63 -15.12
C ASP A 364 -5.00 -3.33 -15.54
N GLU A 365 -4.86 -4.43 -16.29
CA GLU A 365 -5.97 -5.34 -16.55
C GLU A 365 -6.62 -5.80 -15.23
N ASP A 366 -7.93 -5.94 -15.23
CA ASP A 366 -8.76 -6.30 -14.07
C ASP A 366 -8.84 -5.24 -12.96
N GLN A 367 -8.28 -4.04 -13.15
CA GLN A 367 -8.54 -2.91 -12.24
C GLN A 367 -10.04 -2.60 -12.20
N LYS A 368 -10.60 -2.44 -10.99
CA LYS A 368 -12.02 -2.15 -10.76
C LYS A 368 -12.21 -0.75 -10.19
N TYR A 369 -13.29 -0.09 -10.57
CA TYR A 369 -13.73 1.19 -10.00
C TYR A 369 -15.21 1.14 -9.66
N LEU A 370 -15.57 1.65 -8.48
CA LEU A 370 -16.96 2.01 -8.15
C LEU A 370 -17.08 3.52 -8.22
N VAL A 371 -17.60 4.01 -9.33
CA VAL A 371 -17.69 5.45 -9.61
C VAL A 371 -19.05 6.00 -9.19
N SER A 372 -19.05 6.96 -8.27
CA SER A 372 -20.23 7.67 -7.80
C SER A 372 -20.42 8.98 -8.56
N ILE A 373 -21.62 9.16 -9.13
CA ILE A 373 -22.00 10.31 -9.94
C ILE A 373 -23.20 11.06 -9.33
N SER A 374 -23.22 12.37 -9.52
CA SER A 374 -24.37 13.23 -9.22
C SER A 374 -25.38 13.13 -10.36
N VAL A 375 -26.62 12.84 -10.01
CA VAL A 375 -27.71 12.65 -10.96
C VAL A 375 -28.90 13.54 -10.66
N PHE A 376 -29.72 13.79 -11.67
CA PHE A 376 -31.05 14.35 -11.53
C PHE A 376 -32.12 13.39 -12.06
N ASN A 377 -32.93 12.81 -11.18
CA ASN A 377 -34.01 11.86 -11.53
C ASN A 377 -35.41 12.40 -11.20
N GLY A 378 -35.56 13.73 -11.13
CA GLY A 378 -36.70 14.43 -10.52
C GLY A 378 -36.33 15.12 -9.22
N SER A 379 -35.22 14.69 -8.60
CA SER A 379 -34.49 15.36 -7.53
C SER A 379 -32.99 15.11 -7.69
N SER A 380 -32.15 15.87 -6.99
CA SER A 380 -30.72 15.58 -6.89
C SER A 380 -30.51 14.29 -6.10
N ALA A 381 -29.70 13.38 -6.65
CA ALA A 381 -29.32 12.13 -6.01
C ALA A 381 -27.88 11.74 -6.42
N THR A 382 -27.40 10.63 -5.87
CA THR A 382 -26.13 10.01 -6.24
C THR A 382 -26.42 8.58 -6.72
N GLU A 383 -25.82 8.18 -7.82
CA GLU A 383 -25.82 6.79 -8.34
C GLU A 383 -24.37 6.31 -8.44
N SER A 384 -24.14 5.00 -8.25
CA SER A 384 -22.81 4.39 -8.34
C SER A 384 -22.77 3.32 -9.43
N PHE A 385 -21.68 3.26 -10.18
CA PHE A 385 -21.49 2.37 -11.33
C PHE A 385 -20.15 1.63 -11.20
N GLY A 386 -20.18 0.31 -11.33
CA GLY A 386 -18.98 -0.55 -11.30
C GLY A 386 -18.39 -0.72 -12.69
N LEU A 387 -17.10 -0.39 -12.86
CA LEU A 387 -16.35 -0.59 -14.09
C LEU A 387 -15.12 -1.45 -13.84
N ILE A 388 -14.75 -2.27 -14.83
CA ILE A 388 -13.54 -3.10 -14.81
C ILE A 388 -12.75 -2.93 -16.11
N LYS A 389 -11.42 -2.86 -16.00
CA LYS A 389 -10.52 -2.80 -17.16
C LYS A 389 -10.36 -4.20 -17.76
N LYS A 390 -10.73 -4.37 -19.03
CA LYS A 390 -10.60 -5.63 -19.79
C LYS A 390 -10.12 -5.34 -21.20
N SER A 391 -9.04 -6.00 -21.61
CA SER A 391 -8.43 -5.85 -22.94
C SER A 391 -8.19 -4.39 -23.33
N GLY A 392 -7.72 -3.58 -22.39
CA GLY A 392 -7.44 -2.14 -22.55
C GLY A 392 -8.67 -1.22 -22.48
N GLU A 393 -9.88 -1.75 -22.33
CA GLU A 393 -11.12 -0.96 -22.31
C GLU A 393 -11.83 -1.04 -20.95
N TRP A 394 -12.45 0.05 -20.51
CA TRP A 394 -13.30 0.05 -19.33
C TRP A 394 -14.70 -0.43 -19.69
N VAL A 395 -15.12 -1.55 -19.11
CA VAL A 395 -16.44 -2.16 -19.33
C VAL A 395 -17.21 -2.23 -18.02
N LYS A 396 -18.53 -2.42 -18.11
CA LYS A 396 -19.37 -2.68 -16.93
C LYS A 396 -18.86 -3.94 -16.20
N GLN A 397 -18.68 -3.82 -14.88
CA GLN A 397 -18.28 -4.92 -14.00
C GLN A 397 -19.32 -6.06 -13.95
#